data_AF-A0A0F9BG15-F1
#
_entry.id   AF-A0A0F9BG15-F1
#
_cell.length_a   1.000
_cell.length_b   1.000
_cell.length_c   1.000
_cell.angle_alpha   90.00
_cell.angle_beta   90.00
_cell.angle_gamma   90.00
#
_symmetry.space_group_name_H-M   'P 1'
#
loop_
_entity.id
_entity.type
_entity.pdbx_description
1 polymer ?
#
loop_
_entity_poly.entity_id
_entity_poly.type
_entity_poly.pdbx_seq_one_letter_code
_entity_poly.pdbx_strand_id
1 'polypeptide(L)'
;MATVITDVDELQAMENDLTADYELGNNINASATSGWNGGEGFDPIGSSGSEFTGSFDGKGYTINDLFINRPEETGVGLFGVTGSGCGKIVNVGIG
;
A
#
# COMPACT_ATOMS: atom_id res chain seq x y z
N MET A 1 5.32 -17.64 1.08
CA MET A 1 4.47 -17.44 2.27
C MET A 1 4.19 -15.96 2.33
N ALA A 2 2.95 -15.55 2.58
CA ALA A 2 2.61 -14.14 2.63
C ALA A 2 3.05 -13.50 3.96
N THR A 3 3.51 -12.25 3.89
CA THR A 3 3.74 -11.40 5.05
C THR A 3 2.41 -10.81 5.49
N VAL A 4 2.09 -10.93 6.78
CA VAL A 4 0.83 -10.40 7.34
C VAL A 4 1.04 -8.96 7.75
N ILE A 5 0.16 -8.08 7.27
CA ILE A 5 0.16 -6.64 7.59
C ILE A 5 -0.99 -6.35 8.55
N THR A 6 -0.67 -5.75 9.69
CA THR A 6 -1.59 -5.50 10.81
C THR A 6 -1.65 -4.04 11.28
N ASP A 7 -0.75 -3.21 10.77
CA ASP A 7 -0.79 -1.76 10.98
C ASP A 7 -0.32 -0.96 9.76
N VAL A 8 -0.44 0.36 9.85
CA VAL A 8 -0.15 1.28 8.74
C VAL A 8 1.36 1.42 8.48
N ASP A 9 2.21 1.21 9.49
CA ASP A 9 3.66 1.27 9.32
C ASP A 9 4.14 0.05 8.54
N GLU A 10 3.60 -1.14 8.85
CA GLU A 10 3.82 -2.37 8.09
C GLU A 10 3.31 -2.24 6.64
N LEU A 11 2.18 -1.57 6.43
CA LEU A 11 1.64 -1.29 5.10
C LEU A 11 2.62 -0.46 4.27
N GLN A 12 3.19 0.60 4.84
CA GLN A 12 4.22 1.41 4.16
C GLN A 12 5.52 0.65 3.95
N ALA A 13 5.87 -0.25 4.89
CA ALA A 13 7.08 -1.04 4.83
C ALA A 13 7.10 -2.06 3.67
N MET A 14 5.99 -2.27 2.97
CA MET A 14 5.93 -3.05 1.73
C MET A 14 6.90 -2.54 0.65
N GLU A 15 7.27 -1.25 0.68
CA GLU A 15 8.33 -0.66 -0.16
C GLU A 15 9.68 -1.39 -0.05
N ASN A 16 9.96 -2.04 1.08
CA ASN A 16 11.23 -2.72 1.29
C ASN A 16 11.32 -4.06 0.53
N ASP A 17 10.20 -4.64 0.11
CA ASP A 17 10.17 -5.85 -0.72
C ASP A 17 8.94 -5.85 -1.64
N LEU A 18 9.10 -5.19 -2.78
CA LEU A 18 8.07 -5.05 -3.82
C LEU A 18 7.73 -6.37 -4.55
N THR A 19 8.43 -7.47 -4.24
CA THR A 19 8.24 -8.78 -4.89
C THR A 19 7.50 -9.79 -4.01
N ALA A 20 7.37 -9.50 -2.71
CA ALA A 20 6.75 -10.40 -1.75
C ALA A 20 5.22 -10.47 -1.86
N ASP A 21 4.66 -11.55 -1.33
CA ASP A 21 3.21 -11.69 -1.16
C ASP A 21 2.81 -11.10 0.21
N TYR A 22 1.72 -10.35 0.23
CA TYR A 22 1.19 -9.68 1.41
C TYR A 22 -0.28 -10.00 1.63
N GLU A 23 -0.69 -10.10 2.90
CA GLU A 23 -2.10 -10.19 3.27
C GLU A 23 -2.43 -9.31 4.47
N LEU A 24 -3.62 -8.71 4.48
CA LEU A 24 -4.09 -7.99 5.66
C LEU A 24 -4.50 -8.99 6.76
N GLY A 25 -4.05 -8.73 7.99
CA GLY A 25 -4.44 -9.49 9.18
C GLY A 25 -5.60 -8.89 9.97
N ASN A 26 -5.93 -7.62 9.71
CA ASN A 26 -7.01 -6.87 10.35
C ASN A 26 -7.39 -5.63 9.52
N ASN A 27 -8.38 -4.86 10.00
CA ASN A 27 -8.61 -3.52 9.49
C ASN A 27 -7.49 -2.58 9.94
N ILE A 28 -6.98 -1.78 9.01
CA ILE A 28 -5.95 -0.78 9.27
C ILE A 28 -6.60 0.60 9.43
N ASN A 29 -6.21 1.31 10.47
CA ASN A 29 -6.45 2.74 10.61
C ASN A 29 -5.23 3.50 10.09
N ALA A 30 -5.38 4.15 8.95
CA ALA A 30 -4.32 4.89 8.27
C ALA A 30 -4.39 6.41 8.51
N SER A 31 -5.21 6.90 9.46
CA SER A 31 -5.33 8.33 9.75
C SER A 31 -4.00 9.02 10.10
N ALA A 32 -3.04 8.26 10.64
CA ALA A 32 -1.69 8.74 10.94
C ALA A 32 -0.92 9.20 9.69
N THR A 33 -1.26 8.69 8.50
CA THR A 33 -0.55 9.05 7.26
C THR A 33 -0.69 10.53 6.93
N SER A 34 -1.73 11.21 7.40
CA SER A 34 -1.90 12.66 7.23
C SER A 34 -0.74 13.51 7.75
N GLY A 35 0.05 12.99 8.71
CA GLY A 35 1.25 13.64 9.22
C GLY A 35 2.57 13.16 8.59
N TRP A 36 2.52 12.20 7.66
CA TRP A 36 3.71 11.58 7.07
C TRP A 36 4.26 12.38 5.91
N ASN A 37 5.54 12.12 5.58
CA ASN A 37 6.22 12.67 4.41
C ASN A 37 6.07 14.20 4.30
N GLY A 38 6.22 14.91 5.42
CA GLY A 38 6.08 16.37 5.45
C GLY A 38 4.64 16.88 5.25
N GLY A 39 3.63 16.02 5.44
CA GLY A 39 2.22 16.32 5.20
C GLY A 39 1.71 15.88 3.83
N GLU A 40 2.53 15.19 3.04
CA GLU A 40 2.13 14.64 1.73
C GLU A 40 1.33 13.34 1.85
N GLY A 41 1.32 12.70 3.03
CA GLY A 41 0.56 11.47 3.22
C GLY A 41 1.39 10.21 3.09
N PHE A 42 0.70 9.11 2.82
CA PHE A 42 1.29 7.82 2.49
C PHE A 42 2.12 7.92 1.18
N ASP A 43 3.23 7.20 1.12
CA ASP A 43 4.06 7.09 -0.09
C ASP A 43 3.60 5.87 -0.92
N PRO A 44 3.07 6.05 -2.15
CA PRO A 44 2.47 4.98 -2.94
C PRO A 44 3.38 3.76 -3.11
N ILE A 45 2.85 2.56 -2.91
CA ILE A 45 3.63 1.32 -3.07
C ILE A 45 4.02 1.09 -4.53
N GLY A 46 5.31 1.15 -4.82
CA GLY A 46 5.89 0.96 -6.14
C GLY A 46 5.85 2.22 -7.01
N SER A 47 6.86 2.37 -7.86
CA SER A 47 7.08 3.50 -8.77
C SER A 47 7.52 3.03 -10.16
N SER A 48 7.66 3.96 -11.12
CA SER A 48 8.12 3.64 -12.48
C SER A 48 9.54 3.06 -12.56
N GLY A 49 10.38 3.31 -11.54
CA GLY A 49 11.73 2.75 -11.44
C GLY A 49 11.81 1.47 -10.59
N SER A 50 10.78 1.18 -9.81
CA SER A 50 10.70 0.01 -8.94
C SER A 50 9.23 -0.39 -8.78
N GLU A 51 8.77 -1.25 -9.67
CA GLU A 51 7.35 -1.61 -9.75
C GLU A 51 6.98 -2.64 -8.67
N PHE A 52 5.77 -2.54 -8.11
CA PHE A 52 5.23 -3.63 -7.29
C PHE A 52 4.91 -4.84 -8.18
N THR A 53 5.54 -5.97 -7.88
CA THR A 53 5.37 -7.24 -8.61
C THR A 53 4.93 -8.40 -7.73
N GLY A 54 4.76 -8.16 -6.43
CA GLY A 54 4.20 -9.11 -5.48
C GLY A 54 2.69 -9.32 -5.62
N SER A 55 2.09 -9.92 -4.58
CA SER A 55 0.64 -10.04 -4.42
C SER A 55 0.16 -9.31 -3.17
N PHE A 56 -1.10 -8.87 -3.16
CA PHE A 56 -1.76 -8.26 -2.02
C PHE A 56 -3.19 -8.79 -1.88
N ASP A 57 -3.48 -9.53 -0.80
CA ASP A 57 -4.83 -9.98 -0.46
C ASP A 57 -5.33 -9.23 0.77
N GLY A 58 -6.32 -8.36 0.61
CA GLY A 58 -6.93 -7.65 1.72
C GLY A 58 -7.76 -8.55 2.64
N LYS A 59 -8.04 -9.80 2.27
CA LYS A 59 -8.79 -10.80 3.06
C LYS A 59 -10.18 -10.34 3.51
N GLY A 60 -10.73 -9.30 2.87
CA GLY A 60 -12.00 -8.67 3.24
C GLY A 60 -11.89 -7.57 4.30
N TYR A 61 -10.68 -7.27 4.79
CA TYR A 61 -10.41 -6.15 5.69
C TYR A 61 -10.30 -4.83 4.92
N THR A 62 -10.39 -3.72 5.67
CA THR A 62 -10.33 -2.37 5.11
C THR A 62 -9.10 -1.60 5.59
N ILE A 63 -8.62 -0.72 4.72
CA ILE A 63 -7.70 0.37 5.07
C ILE A 63 -8.55 1.63 5.10
N ASN A 64 -8.68 2.23 6.28
CA ASN A 64 -9.56 3.38 6.50
C ASN A 64 -8.74 4.64 6.73
N ASP A 65 -9.27 5.79 6.32
CA ASP A 65 -8.67 7.11 6.55
C ASP A 65 -7.27 7.26 5.93
N LEU A 66 -7.01 6.53 4.83
CA LEU A 66 -5.75 6.63 4.09
C LEU A 66 -5.64 8.02 3.46
N PHE A 67 -4.70 8.83 3.93
CA PHE A 67 -4.41 10.14 3.37
C PHE A 67 -3.22 10.08 2.40
N ILE A 68 -3.42 10.59 1.19
CA ILE A 68 -2.39 10.82 0.17
C ILE A 68 -2.69 12.17 -0.51
N ASN A 69 -1.73 13.09 -0.48
CA ASN A 69 -1.83 14.42 -1.07
C ASN A 69 -0.53 14.76 -1.81
N ARG A 70 -0.37 14.12 -2.97
CA ARG A 70 0.80 14.24 -3.86
C ARG A 70 0.38 14.75 -5.24
N PRO A 71 -0.18 15.97 -5.37
CA PRO A 71 -0.89 16.42 -6.57
C PRO A 71 0.01 16.56 -7.82
N GLU A 72 1.32 16.71 -7.63
CA GLU A 72 2.29 16.86 -8.72
C GLU A 72 2.87 15.52 -9.20
N GLU A 73 2.56 14.42 -8.52
CA GLU A 73 3.06 13.09 -8.85
C GLU A 73 2.08 12.33 -9.76
N THR A 74 2.61 11.35 -10.49
CA THR A 74 1.80 10.43 -11.30
C THR A 74 1.83 9.03 -10.69
N GLY A 75 0.73 8.29 -10.79
CA GLY A 75 0.59 7.01 -10.08
C GLY A 75 0.41 7.23 -8.59
N VAL A 76 -0.62 7.98 -8.20
CA VAL A 76 -0.91 8.29 -6.79
C VAL A 76 -2.07 7.42 -6.30
N GLY A 77 -1.80 6.57 -5.32
CA GLY A 77 -2.74 5.64 -4.71
C GLY A 77 -2.05 4.76 -3.68
N LEU A 78 -2.74 3.73 -3.16
CA LEU A 78 -2.09 2.74 -2.29
C LEU A 78 -0.91 2.07 -3.01
N PHE A 79 -1.09 1.78 -4.30
CA PHE A 79 -0.03 1.33 -5.20
C PHE A 79 0.20 2.42 -6.24
N GLY A 80 1.45 2.82 -6.45
CA GLY A 80 1.79 3.83 -7.45
C GLY A 80 1.93 3.24 -8.84
N VAL A 81 2.78 2.22 -8.98
CA VAL A 81 2.96 1.45 -10.22
C VAL A 81 3.04 -0.04 -9.91
N THR A 82 2.18 -0.82 -10.58
CA THR A 82 2.25 -2.28 -10.59
C THR A 82 2.89 -2.77 -11.88
N GLY A 83 3.76 -3.76 -11.77
CA GLY A 83 4.55 -4.27 -12.88
C GLY A 83 3.91 -5.46 -13.58
N SER A 84 4.47 -5.85 -14.72
CA SER A 84 4.00 -7.00 -15.51
C SER A 84 4.05 -8.35 -14.77
N GLY A 85 4.88 -8.46 -13.72
CA GLY A 85 4.97 -9.62 -12.84
C GLY A 85 3.99 -9.61 -11.67
N CYS A 86 3.21 -8.54 -11.49
CA CYS A 86 2.27 -8.40 -10.38
C CYS A 86 1.34 -9.62 -10.30
N GLY A 87 1.26 -10.16 -9.09
CA GLY A 87 0.28 -11.15 -8.72
C GLY A 87 -1.11 -10.54 -8.58
N LYS A 88 -1.87 -11.01 -7.58
CA LYS A 88 -3.24 -10.54 -7.36
C LYS A 88 -3.25 -9.38 -6.37
N ILE A 89 -3.99 -8.32 -6.70
CA ILE A 89 -4.41 -7.30 -5.74
C ILE A 89 -5.93 -7.44 -5.59
N VAL A 90 -6.38 -8.02 -4.48
CA VAL A 90 -7.78 -8.45 -4.30
C VAL A 90 -8.27 -8.24 -2.88
N ASN A 91 -9.59 -8.23 -2.70
CA ASN A 91 -10.28 -8.28 -1.40
C ASN A 91 -9.89 -7.18 -0.40
N VAL A 92 -9.45 -6.02 -0.86
CA VAL A 92 -9.17 -4.85 -0.02
C VAL A 92 -10.27 -3.82 -0.19
N GLY A 93 -10.81 -3.33 0.93
CA GLY A 93 -11.66 -2.14 0.94
C GLY A 93 -10.86 -0.89 1.29
N ILE A 94 -11.13 0.21 0.59
CA ILE A 94 -10.62 1.54 0.93
C ILE A 94 -11.80 2.38 1.45
N GLY A 95 -11.67 2.91 2.66
CA GLY A 95 -12.72 3.62 3.40
C GLY A 95 -12.35 5.03 3.78
#